data_AF-A0A938M565-F1
#
_entry.id   AF-A0A938M565-F1
#
_cell.length_a   1.000
_cell.length_b   1.000
_cell.length_c   1.000
_cell.angle_alpha   90.00
_cell.angle_beta   90.00
_cell.angle_gamma   90.00
#
_symmetry.space_group_name_H-M   'P 1'
#
loop_
_entity.id
_entity.type
_entity.pdbx_description
1 polymer ?
#
loop_
_entity_poly.entity_id
_entity_poly.type
_entity_poly.pdbx_seq_one_letter_code
_entity_poly.pdbx_strand_id
1 'polypeptide(L)' 'METVTVSPKYQVVIPRAIREALGIRPGQKVQVIGRAG' A
#
# COMPACT_ATOMS: atom_id res chain seq x y z
N MET A 1 -3.90 -11.15 -3.20
CA MET A 1 -4.68 -10.15 -2.44
C MET A 1 -4.36 -10.38 -0.99
N GLU A 2 -3.78 -9.39 -0.32
CA GLU A 2 -3.43 -9.47 1.11
C GLU A 2 -4.19 -8.40 1.87
N THR A 3 -4.80 -8.79 2.99
CA THR A 3 -5.48 -7.87 3.91
C THR A 3 -4.47 -7.35 4.91
N VAL A 4 -4.38 -6.02 5.05
CA VAL A 4 -3.50 -5.38 6.02
C VAL A 4 -4.32 -4.51 6.98
N THR A 5 -3.89 -4.45 8.24
CA THR A 5 -4.51 -3.59 9.24
C THR A 5 -4.03 -2.16 9.05
N VAL A 6 -4.97 -1.21 9.08
CA VAL A 6 -4.67 0.22 9.13
C VAL A 6 -4.18 0.56 10.54
N SER A 7 -3.00 1.14 10.66
CA SER A 7 -2.46 1.55 11.96
C SER A 7 -3.19 2.79 12.49
N PRO A 8 -3.09 3.11 13.80
CA PRO A 8 -3.71 4.32 14.38
C PRO A 8 -3.26 5.64 13.75
N LYS A 9 -2.14 5.64 13.02
CA LYS A 9 -1.63 6.79 12.25
C LYS A 9 -2.15 6.81 10.81
N TYR A 10 -3.16 5.99 10.50
CA TYR A 10 -3.71 5.83 9.15
C TYR A 10 -2.69 5.34 8.13
N GLN A 11 -1.65 4.64 8.58
CA GLN A 11 -0.65 4.05 7.69
C GLN A 11 -1.04 2.62 7.36
N VAL A 12 -0.78 2.22 6.12
CA VAL A 12 -0.82 0.83 5.69
C VAL A 12 0.59 0.39 5.31
N VAL A 13 0.94 -0.83 5.68
CA VAL A 13 2.18 -1.45 5.22
C VAL A 13 1.89 -2.10 3.88
N ILE A 14 2.65 -1.75 2.86
CA ILE A 14 2.62 -2.47 1.58
C ILE A 14 3.38 -3.79 1.77
N PRO A 15 2.74 -4.97 1.65
CA PRO A 15 3.42 -6.25 1.87
C PRO A 15 4.57 -6.49 0.90
N ARG A 16 5.54 -7.29 1.33
CA ARG A 16 6.77 -7.55 0.56
C ARG A 16 6.48 -8.08 -0.85
N ALA A 17 5.60 -9.08 -0.96
CA ALA A 17 5.25 -9.70 -2.24
C ALA A 17 4.67 -8.68 -3.24
N ILE A 18 3.85 -7.74 -2.76
CA ILE A 18 3.28 -6.68 -3.59
C ILE A 18 4.34 -5.66 -4.01
N ARG A 19 5.26 -5.27 -3.12
CA ARG A 19 6.36 -4.36 -3.47
C ARG A 19 7.26 -4.94 -4.56
N GLU A 20 7.57 -6.24 -4.47
CA GLU A 20 8.42 -6.93 -5.45
C GLU A 20 7.70 -7.09 -6.78
N ALA A 21 6.43 -7.56 -6.78
CA ALA A 21 5.65 -7.74 -8.00
C ALA A 21 5.41 -6.44 -8.78
N LEU A 22 5.27 -5.30 -8.07
CA LEU A 22 5.06 -3.99 -8.69
C LEU A 22 6.35 -3.16 -8.84
N GLY A 23 7.50 -3.68 -8.39
CA GLY A 23 8.79 -2.97 -8.45
C GLY A 23 8.82 -1.63 -7.70
N ILE A 24 8.09 -1.53 -6.58
CA ILE A 24 7.96 -0.28 -5.81
C ILE A 24 9.28 0.05 -5.09
N ARG A 25 9.74 1.29 -5.24
CA ARG A 25 10.99 1.78 -4.64
C ARG A 25 10.75 2.84 -3.56
N PRO A 26 11.62 2.95 -2.54
CA PRO A 26 11.54 4.04 -1.56
C PRO A 26 11.52 5.43 -2.23
N GLY A 27 10.64 6.32 -1.76
CA GLY A 27 10.48 7.68 -2.30
C GLY A 27 9.60 7.77 -3.56
N GLN A 28 9.14 6.64 -4.11
CA GLN A 28 8.23 6.63 -5.25
C GLN A 28 6.87 7.25 -4.89
N LYS A 29 6.42 8.23 -5.67
CA LYS A 29 5.08 8.80 -5.56
C LYS A 29 4.08 7.85 -6.22
N VAL A 30 2.93 7.66 -5.59
CA VAL A 30 1.84 6.80 -6.09
C VAL A 30 0.53 7.57 -6.08
N GLN A 31 -0.41 7.18 -6.93
CA GLN A 31 -1.77 7.71 -6.90
C GLN A 31 -2.65 6.86 -5.98
N VAL A 32 -3.48 7.52 -5.19
CA VAL A 32 -4.48 6.86 -4.34
C VAL A 32 -5.85 7.08 -4.99
N ILE A 33 -6.58 5.99 -5.21
CA ILE A 33 -7.94 6.02 -5.75
C ILE A 33 -8.88 5.55 -4.65
N GLY A 34 -9.70 6.45 -4.12
CA GLY A 34 -10.76 6.13 -3.18
C GLY A 34 -11.99 5.60 -3.90
N ARG A 35 -12.58 4.52 -3.39
CA ARG A 35 -13.94 4.10 -3.75
C ARG A 35 -14.77 4.15 -2.49
N ALA A 36 -15.80 4.98 -2.47
CA ALA A 36 -16.84 4.92 -1.46
C ALA A 36 -17.71 3.70 -1.79
N GLY A 37 -17.91 2.84 -0.79
CA GLY A 37 -18.95 1.80 -0.82
C GLY A 37 -20.28 2.39 -0.39
#